data_AF-A0ABD1ZV76-F1
#
_entry.id   AF-A0ABD1ZV76-F1
#
_cell.length_a   1.000
_cell.length_b   1.000
_cell.length_c   1.000
_cell.angle_alpha   90.00
_cell.angle_beta   90.00
_cell.angle_gamma   90.00
#
_symmetry.space_group_name_H-M   'P 1'
#
loop_
_entity.id
_entity.type
_entity.pdbx_description
1 polymer ?
#
loop_
_entity_poly.entity_id
_entity_poly.type
_entity_poly.pdbx_seq_one_letter_code
_entity_poly.pdbx_strand_id
1 'polypeptide(L)'
;MTMGENKNLQKNIRHEKVLLEKKGDHVEIIGNYTKRELRNLLLSPSVSPLISPDDEDRTKFEKSLETGIKLSQVDVEKIKKDKIQDAIRKRGEHISEDEIRKTSEQILEEDQVIIDRKDHKDIFRDVVKEKRYKDDEMQQKMYEDTMDTLDIKKRKEEEKMSIEKYLREKGLSTSLVKTLANNGLTDEYIRLLKALNITDEEIERMKSIYQRELEDSLMTSNKSDESLTSSFPSSSSSNYYLSPDSLYLKNLLSKALTRALPEIASKKPYDPIEYLGHWLLHLKISEEQRNKQREFEMELMIEREKYKMMMREDQEIVSIESRGEEEVIEDINFINYMNN
;
A
#
# COMPACT_ATOMS: atom_id res chain seq x y z
N MET A 1 2.71 -88.33 -20.38
CA MET A 1 1.59 -88.07 -19.44
C MET A 1 1.52 -86.56 -19.22
N THR A 2 0.33 -85.98 -19.45
CA THR A 2 -0.09 -84.57 -19.25
C THR A 2 0.82 -83.50 -19.89
N MET A 3 0.62 -83.04 -21.14
CA MET A 3 -0.50 -82.22 -21.64
C MET A 3 -1.01 -81.23 -20.57
N GLY A 4 -0.49 -80.00 -20.63
CA GLY A 4 -0.92 -78.86 -19.82
C GLY A 4 -0.67 -77.58 -20.61
N GLU A 5 -1.62 -77.25 -21.49
CA GLU A 5 -1.63 -76.03 -22.29
C GLU A 5 -1.69 -74.79 -21.40
N ASN A 6 -0.66 -73.94 -21.43
CA ASN A 6 -0.73 -72.60 -20.83
C ASN A 6 -0.84 -71.55 -21.95
N LYS A 7 -1.87 -71.71 -22.77
CA LYS A 7 -2.33 -70.72 -23.77
C LYS A 7 -3.41 -69.85 -23.14
N ASN A 8 -3.10 -68.97 -22.19
CA ASN A 8 -4.10 -67.97 -21.76
C ASN A 8 -3.58 -66.75 -20.97
N LEU A 9 -2.48 -66.12 -21.41
CA LEU A 9 -2.05 -64.83 -20.85
C LEU A 9 -1.86 -63.73 -21.90
N GLN A 10 -2.62 -63.79 -23.00
CA GLN A 10 -2.66 -62.72 -24.01
C GLN A 10 -3.97 -61.91 -24.05
N LYS A 11 -4.77 -61.91 -22.97
CA LYS A 11 -6.03 -61.15 -22.96
C LYS A 11 -6.14 -60.25 -21.73
N ASN A 12 -5.69 -59.01 -21.89
CA ASN A 12 -6.40 -57.78 -21.51
C ASN A 12 -5.41 -56.60 -21.39
N ILE A 13 -4.64 -56.33 -22.44
CA ILE A 13 -4.08 -54.97 -22.56
C ILE A 13 -5.25 -54.12 -23.07
N ARG A 14 -5.99 -53.53 -22.13
CA ARG A 14 -7.03 -52.55 -22.44
C ARG A 14 -6.32 -51.32 -23.00
N HIS A 15 -6.34 -51.17 -24.32
CA HIS A 15 -5.93 -49.94 -24.98
C HIS A 15 -6.98 -48.88 -24.66
N GLU A 16 -6.64 -47.96 -23.76
CA GLU A 16 -7.46 -46.78 -23.50
C GLU A 16 -7.21 -45.79 -24.63
N LYS A 17 -8.24 -45.56 -25.46
CA LYS A 17 -8.25 -44.47 -26.43
C LYS A 17 -8.48 -43.18 -25.65
N VAL A 18 -7.42 -42.48 -25.32
CA VAL A 18 -7.51 -41.20 -24.60
C VAL A 18 -7.68 -40.09 -25.64
N LEU A 19 -8.87 -39.50 -25.67
CA LEU A 19 -9.16 -38.25 -26.38
C LEU A 19 -8.98 -37.11 -25.37
N LEU A 20 -7.99 -36.26 -25.61
CA LEU A 20 -7.81 -35.02 -24.85
C LEU A 20 -8.17 -33.87 -25.79
N GLU A 21 -9.16 -33.07 -25.40
CA GLU A 21 -9.60 -31.88 -26.11
C GLU A 21 -9.02 -30.65 -25.41
N LYS A 22 -8.52 -29.66 -26.17
CA LYS A 22 -8.04 -28.40 -25.59
C LYS A 22 -8.45 -27.19 -26.45
N LYS A 23 -8.89 -26.13 -25.78
CA LYS A 23 -9.14 -24.80 -26.37
C LYS A 23 -7.81 -24.07 -26.62
N GLY A 24 -7.48 -23.78 -27.88
CA GLY A 24 -6.43 -22.83 -28.29
C GLY A 24 -5.21 -23.42 -29.01
N ASP A 25 -4.25 -22.56 -29.36
CA ASP A 25 -3.14 -22.81 -30.28
C ASP A 25 -2.09 -23.81 -29.76
N HIS A 26 -2.25 -25.14 -29.94
CA HIS A 26 -1.18 -26.16 -29.82
C HIS A 26 -1.43 -27.43 -30.65
N VAL A 27 -0.36 -28.22 -30.78
CA VAL A 27 -0.09 -29.36 -31.67
C VAL A 27 -0.77 -30.67 -31.24
N GLU A 28 -1.26 -31.45 -32.23
CA GLU A 28 -1.86 -32.78 -32.03
C GLU A 28 -0.85 -33.93 -32.18
N ILE A 29 -0.90 -34.92 -31.28
CA ILE A 29 -0.13 -36.17 -31.39
C ILE A 29 -1.12 -37.34 -31.40
N ILE A 30 -1.23 -38.04 -32.53
CA ILE A 30 -2.18 -39.14 -32.74
C ILE A 30 -1.41 -40.46 -32.82
N GLY A 31 -1.73 -41.43 -31.96
CA GLY A 31 -1.13 -42.76 -31.98
C GLY A 31 -1.74 -43.71 -30.96
N ASN A 32 -1.53 -45.02 -31.18
CA ASN A 32 -1.91 -46.06 -30.22
C ASN A 32 -0.77 -46.22 -29.21
N TYR A 33 -0.99 -45.75 -27.99
CA TYR A 33 0.01 -45.83 -26.92
C TYR A 33 -0.51 -46.68 -25.75
N THR A 34 0.38 -47.45 -25.15
CA THR A 34 0.15 -48.02 -23.82
C THR A 34 0.29 -46.94 -22.76
N LYS A 35 -0.32 -47.12 -21.57
CA LYS A 35 -0.19 -46.16 -20.43
C LYS A 35 1.26 -45.80 -20.10
N ARG A 36 2.17 -46.76 -20.31
CA ARG A 36 3.61 -46.59 -20.09
C ARG A 36 4.26 -45.72 -21.15
N GLU A 37 3.92 -45.94 -22.42
CA GLU A 37 4.42 -45.15 -23.55
C GLU A 37 3.91 -43.71 -23.51
N LEU A 38 2.64 -43.51 -23.13
CA LEU A 38 2.04 -42.18 -23.04
C LEU A 38 2.70 -41.35 -21.92
N ARG A 39 3.03 -41.97 -20.77
CA ARG A 39 3.85 -41.31 -19.73
C ARG A 39 5.24 -40.94 -20.23
N ASN A 40 5.91 -41.87 -20.91
CA ASN A 40 7.26 -41.61 -21.42
C ASN A 40 7.24 -40.50 -22.48
N LEU A 41 6.19 -40.41 -23.30
CA LEU A 41 6.01 -39.37 -24.30
C LEU A 41 5.78 -37.99 -23.65
N LEU A 42 4.91 -37.92 -22.63
CA LEU A 42 4.63 -36.67 -21.91
C LEU A 42 5.81 -36.17 -21.06
N LEU A 43 6.61 -37.10 -20.53
CA LEU A 43 7.82 -36.80 -19.76
C LEU A 43 9.06 -36.63 -20.64
N SER A 44 8.93 -36.78 -21.96
CA SER A 44 10.06 -36.60 -22.87
C SER A 44 10.43 -35.12 -22.98
N PRO A 45 11.73 -34.77 -23.00
CA PRO A 45 12.20 -33.38 -23.05
C PRO A 45 11.68 -32.59 -24.25
N SER A 46 11.26 -33.29 -25.31
CA SER A 46 10.72 -32.71 -26.55
C SER A 46 9.27 -32.21 -26.44
N VAL A 47 8.48 -32.72 -25.50
CA VAL A 47 7.06 -32.34 -25.32
C VAL A 47 6.88 -31.39 -24.12
N SER A 48 7.81 -31.42 -23.17
CA SER A 48 7.80 -30.57 -21.96
C SER A 48 7.75 -29.05 -22.21
N PRO A 49 8.26 -28.45 -23.31
CA PRO A 49 8.20 -26.99 -23.49
C PRO A 49 6.81 -26.44 -23.87
N LEU A 50 5.85 -27.31 -24.20
CA LEU A 50 4.49 -26.91 -24.64
C LEU A 50 3.46 -26.86 -23.50
N ILE A 51 3.90 -27.08 -22.25
CA ILE A 51 3.08 -26.93 -21.06
C ILE A 51 3.61 -25.69 -20.34
N SER A 52 2.72 -24.72 -20.13
CA SER A 52 2.97 -23.36 -19.61
C SER A 52 4.13 -23.26 -18.60
N PRO A 53 4.98 -22.21 -18.67
CA PRO A 53 6.20 -22.10 -17.86
C PRO A 53 5.94 -21.73 -16.38
N ASP A 54 4.69 -21.68 -15.93
CA ASP A 54 4.39 -21.47 -14.51
C ASP A 54 4.68 -22.75 -13.71
N ASP A 55 5.80 -22.71 -12.97
CA ASP A 55 6.29 -23.79 -12.10
C ASP A 55 5.25 -24.28 -11.07
N GLU A 56 4.25 -23.46 -10.73
CA GLU A 56 3.15 -23.85 -9.82
C GLU A 56 2.19 -24.88 -10.43
N ASP A 57 1.90 -24.79 -11.72
CA ASP A 57 0.97 -25.71 -12.38
C ASP A 57 1.64 -27.05 -12.71
N ARG A 58 2.94 -27.02 -12.99
CA ARG A 58 3.76 -28.23 -13.18
C ARG A 58 3.79 -29.09 -11.91
N THR A 59 4.01 -28.48 -10.75
CA THR A 59 4.04 -29.21 -9.48
C THR A 59 2.66 -29.72 -9.05
N LYS A 60 1.57 -29.00 -9.38
CA LYS A 60 0.19 -29.51 -9.20
C LYS A 60 -0.13 -30.71 -10.09
N PHE A 61 0.33 -30.69 -11.34
CA PHE A 61 0.11 -31.80 -12.27
C PHE A 61 0.90 -33.05 -11.88
N GLU A 62 2.17 -32.90 -11.50
CA GLU A 62 3.01 -34.00 -10.99
C GLU A 62 2.45 -34.59 -9.69
N LYS A 63 2.00 -33.74 -8.74
CA LYS A 63 1.31 -34.21 -7.52
C LYS A 63 -0.01 -34.92 -7.80
N SER A 64 -0.75 -34.52 -8.84
CA SER A 64 -2.00 -35.19 -9.23
C SER A 64 -1.75 -36.56 -9.84
N LEU A 65 -0.66 -36.73 -10.59
CA LEU A 65 -0.23 -38.03 -11.14
C LEU A 65 0.27 -38.99 -10.05
N GLU A 66 0.95 -38.47 -9.02
CA GLU A 66 1.38 -39.27 -7.86
C GLU A 66 0.20 -39.67 -6.96
N THR A 67 -0.74 -38.76 -6.71
CA THR A 67 -1.89 -39.02 -5.81
C THR A 67 -2.98 -39.87 -6.45
N GLY A 68 -3.14 -39.82 -7.78
CA GLY A 68 -4.17 -40.54 -8.51
C GLY A 68 -3.94 -42.05 -8.65
N ILE A 69 -2.71 -42.53 -8.45
CA ILE A 69 -2.37 -43.94 -8.65
C ILE A 69 -1.85 -44.50 -7.32
N LYS A 70 -2.79 -44.68 -6.39
CA LYS A 70 -2.57 -45.44 -5.17
C LYS A 70 -2.36 -46.91 -5.52
N LEU A 71 -1.13 -47.29 -5.82
CA LEU A 71 -0.72 -48.69 -5.77
C LEU A 71 -0.87 -49.13 -4.31
N SER A 72 -1.63 -50.21 -4.08
CA SER A 72 -1.76 -50.73 -2.72
C SER A 72 -0.38 -51.19 -2.24
N GLN A 73 -0.13 -51.14 -0.94
CA GLN A 73 1.14 -51.62 -0.37
C GLN A 73 1.41 -53.09 -0.75
N VAL A 74 0.33 -53.85 -0.94
CA VAL A 74 0.34 -55.23 -1.46
C VAL A 74 0.85 -55.30 -2.90
N ASP A 75 0.51 -54.35 -3.77
CA ASP A 75 1.00 -54.31 -5.15
C ASP A 75 2.48 -53.95 -5.23
N VAL A 76 2.94 -53.06 -4.34
CA VAL A 76 4.37 -52.68 -4.26
C VAL A 76 5.21 -53.86 -3.78
N GLU A 77 4.76 -54.57 -2.74
CA GLU A 77 5.35 -55.82 -2.25
C GLU A 77 5.42 -56.89 -3.35
N LYS A 78 4.33 -57.04 -4.11
CA LYS A 78 4.25 -58.01 -5.21
C LYS A 78 5.23 -57.67 -6.33
N ILE A 79 5.34 -56.40 -6.73
CA ILE A 79 6.31 -55.94 -7.74
C ILE A 79 7.76 -56.12 -7.27
N LYS A 80 8.06 -55.88 -5.99
CA LYS A 80 9.40 -56.14 -5.42
C LYS A 80 9.73 -57.62 -5.48
N LYS A 81 8.79 -58.49 -5.09
CA LYS A 81 8.95 -59.94 -5.11
C LYS A 81 9.12 -60.49 -6.52
N ASP A 82 8.34 -59.99 -7.47
CA ASP A 82 8.41 -60.38 -8.89
C ASP A 82 9.73 -59.93 -9.53
N LYS A 83 10.24 -58.73 -9.20
CA LYS A 83 11.57 -58.26 -9.66
C LYS A 83 12.71 -59.13 -9.11
N ILE A 84 12.64 -59.54 -7.86
CA ILE A 84 13.64 -60.42 -7.25
C ILE A 84 13.59 -61.80 -7.92
N GLN A 85 12.40 -62.36 -8.16
CA GLN A 85 12.26 -63.63 -8.87
C GLN A 85 12.73 -63.57 -10.32
N ASP A 86 12.44 -62.50 -11.04
CA ASP A 86 12.94 -62.30 -12.41
C ASP A 86 14.47 -62.13 -12.46
N ALA A 87 15.06 -61.48 -11.46
CA ALA A 87 16.51 -61.36 -11.33
C ALA A 87 17.18 -62.73 -11.07
N ILE A 88 16.57 -63.55 -10.20
CA ILE A 88 17.02 -64.94 -9.93
C ILE A 88 16.88 -65.79 -11.20
N ARG A 89 15.75 -65.70 -11.91
CA ARG A 89 15.49 -66.49 -13.12
C ARG A 89 16.41 -66.13 -14.29
N LYS A 90 16.76 -64.85 -14.44
CA LYS A 90 17.69 -64.37 -15.49
C LYS A 90 19.14 -64.78 -15.26
N ARG A 91 19.56 -65.03 -14.00
CA ARG A 91 20.96 -65.39 -13.69
C ARG A 91 21.28 -66.87 -13.75
N GLY A 92 20.29 -67.76 -13.83
CA GLY A 92 20.50 -69.16 -14.22
C GLY A 92 21.51 -69.97 -13.39
N GLU A 93 21.92 -69.50 -12.23
CA GLU A 93 22.97 -70.12 -11.40
C GLU A 93 22.58 -70.05 -9.92
N HIS A 94 23.05 -71.04 -9.15
CA HIS A 94 22.80 -71.19 -7.72
C HIS A 94 23.42 -70.03 -6.94
N ILE A 95 22.61 -69.02 -6.64
CA ILE A 95 22.97 -67.95 -5.70
C ILE A 95 22.99 -68.56 -4.30
N SER A 96 24.14 -68.51 -3.61
CA SER A 96 24.29 -68.99 -2.23
C SER A 96 23.48 -68.12 -1.25
N GLU A 97 22.90 -68.74 -0.22
CA GLU A 97 22.05 -68.05 0.78
C GLU A 97 22.72 -66.83 1.44
N ASP A 98 24.06 -66.81 1.51
CA ASP A 98 24.84 -65.71 2.07
C ASP A 98 24.76 -64.42 1.24
N GLU A 99 24.62 -64.51 -0.08
CA GLU A 99 24.44 -63.33 -0.93
C GLU A 99 23.03 -62.74 -0.80
N ILE A 100 22.04 -63.59 -0.52
CA ILE A 100 20.66 -63.17 -0.24
C ILE A 100 20.57 -62.46 1.12
N ARG A 101 21.29 -62.95 2.13
CA ARG A 101 21.37 -62.28 3.44
C ARG A 101 22.02 -60.91 3.33
N LYS A 102 23.16 -60.81 2.63
CA LYS A 102 23.88 -59.55 2.44
C LYS A 102 23.06 -58.48 1.72
N THR A 103 22.30 -58.88 0.70
CA THR A 103 21.39 -57.96 -0.01
C THR A 103 20.18 -57.57 0.84
N SER A 104 19.69 -58.45 1.71
CA SER A 104 18.58 -58.13 2.63
C SER A 104 19.01 -57.16 3.73
N GLU A 105 20.22 -57.30 4.26
CA GLU A 105 20.79 -56.35 5.24
C GLU A 105 21.00 -54.96 4.65
N GLN A 106 21.49 -54.86 3.40
CA GLN A 106 21.61 -53.55 2.72
C GLN A 106 20.25 -52.86 2.51
N ILE A 107 19.19 -53.63 2.21
CA ILE A 107 17.84 -53.07 2.05
C ILE A 107 17.30 -52.55 3.39
N LEU A 108 17.55 -53.26 4.49
CA LEU A 108 17.15 -52.82 5.84
C LEU A 108 17.90 -51.55 6.28
N GLU A 109 19.17 -51.42 5.93
CA GLU A 109 19.97 -50.23 6.22
C GLU A 109 19.48 -49.01 5.41
N GLU A 110 19.10 -49.20 4.14
CA GLU A 110 18.46 -48.15 3.31
C GLU A 110 17.08 -47.74 3.85
N ASP A 111 16.27 -48.68 4.34
CA ASP A 111 14.95 -48.39 4.91
C ASP A 111 15.04 -47.58 6.21
N GLN A 112 16.08 -47.78 7.02
CA GLN A 112 16.32 -46.99 8.24
C GLN A 112 16.66 -45.52 7.91
N VAL A 113 17.44 -45.26 6.86
CA VAL A 113 17.74 -43.90 6.36
C VAL A 113 16.49 -43.19 5.81
N ILE A 114 15.51 -43.95 5.31
CA ILE A 114 14.23 -43.40 4.84
C ILE A 114 13.31 -43.01 6.00
N ILE A 115 13.39 -43.72 7.15
CA ILE A 115 12.63 -43.38 8.37
C ILE A 115 13.12 -42.04 8.94
N ASP A 116 14.43 -41.82 9.05
CA ASP A 116 14.99 -40.55 9.54
C ASP A 116 14.63 -39.35 8.62
N ARG A 117 14.47 -39.59 7.31
CA ARG A 117 13.97 -38.58 6.37
C ARG A 117 12.48 -38.25 6.54
N LYS A 118 11.71 -39.14 7.16
CA LYS A 118 10.27 -38.96 7.37
C LYS A 118 9.99 -38.02 8.54
N ASP A 119 10.78 -38.11 9.60
CA ASP A 119 10.69 -37.20 10.76
C ASP A 119 11.05 -35.75 10.39
N HIS A 120 12.01 -35.57 9.48
CA HIS A 120 12.32 -34.25 8.92
C HIS A 120 11.18 -33.64 8.07
N LYS A 121 10.32 -34.47 7.45
CA LYS A 121 9.19 -33.97 6.65
C LYS A 121 8.05 -33.44 7.51
N ASP A 122 7.83 -34.04 8.68
CA ASP A 122 6.79 -33.56 9.61
C ASP A 122 7.23 -32.25 10.30
N ILE A 123 8.51 -32.12 10.68
CA ILE A 123 9.08 -30.85 11.14
C ILE A 123 8.92 -29.75 10.08
N PHE A 124 9.22 -30.04 8.82
CA PHE A 124 9.07 -29.06 7.74
C PHE A 124 7.60 -28.66 7.50
N ARG A 125 6.66 -29.60 7.65
CA ARG A 125 5.23 -29.33 7.53
C ARG A 125 4.74 -28.38 8.61
N ASP A 126 5.21 -28.53 9.84
CA ASP A 126 4.84 -27.66 10.95
C ASP A 126 5.45 -26.26 10.82
N VAL A 127 6.71 -26.15 10.37
CA VAL A 127 7.34 -24.85 10.05
C VAL A 127 6.60 -24.11 8.94
N VAL A 128 6.13 -24.82 7.90
CA VAL A 128 5.35 -24.21 6.80
C VAL A 128 3.98 -23.74 7.28
N LYS A 129 3.32 -24.50 8.18
CA LYS A 129 2.05 -24.06 8.78
C LYS A 129 2.24 -22.83 9.64
N GLU A 130 3.27 -22.79 10.49
CA GLU A 130 3.55 -21.65 11.36
C GLU A 130 3.84 -20.37 10.57
N LYS A 131 4.56 -20.47 9.43
CA LYS A 131 4.73 -19.34 8.51
C LYS A 131 3.41 -18.84 7.94
N ARG A 132 2.54 -19.74 7.46
CA ARG A 132 1.22 -19.37 6.93
C ARG A 132 0.36 -18.66 7.99
N TYR A 133 0.35 -19.15 9.22
CA TYR A 133 -0.38 -18.50 10.32
C TYR A 133 0.14 -17.08 10.60
N LYS A 134 1.45 -16.88 10.59
CA LYS A 134 2.05 -15.54 10.80
C LYS A 134 1.77 -14.59 9.63
N ASP A 135 1.76 -15.10 8.40
CA ASP A 135 1.43 -14.30 7.22
C ASP A 135 -0.05 -13.87 7.23
N ASP A 136 -0.96 -14.76 7.62
CA ASP A 136 -2.40 -14.46 7.75
C ASP A 136 -2.66 -13.45 8.89
N GLU A 137 -1.99 -13.59 10.04
CA GLU A 137 -2.07 -12.63 11.16
C GLU A 137 -1.53 -11.24 10.75
N MET A 138 -0.44 -11.21 9.99
CA MET A 138 0.13 -9.96 9.45
C MET A 138 -0.82 -9.29 8.46
N GLN A 139 -1.45 -10.06 7.57
CA GLN A 139 -2.44 -9.53 6.63
C GLN A 139 -3.66 -8.99 7.38
N GLN A 140 -4.17 -9.72 8.39
CA GLN A 140 -5.32 -9.28 9.17
C GLN A 140 -5.03 -7.96 9.90
N LYS A 141 -3.86 -7.84 10.52
CA LYS A 141 -3.43 -6.61 11.19
C LYS A 141 -3.28 -5.45 10.21
N MET A 142 -2.73 -5.70 9.02
CA MET A 142 -2.64 -4.69 7.96
C MET A 142 -4.03 -4.21 7.52
N TYR A 143 -5.00 -5.11 7.37
CA TYR A 143 -6.37 -4.72 7.04
C TYR A 143 -7.04 -3.89 8.14
N GLU A 144 -6.86 -4.26 9.41
CA GLU A 144 -7.41 -3.53 10.56
C GLU A 144 -6.82 -2.11 10.65
N ASP A 145 -5.49 -1.98 10.52
CA ASP A 145 -4.80 -0.69 10.48
C ASP A 145 -5.31 0.19 9.31
N THR A 146 -5.53 -0.40 8.13
CA THR A 146 -6.04 0.37 6.98
C THR A 146 -7.47 0.87 7.20
N MET A 147 -8.32 0.09 7.87
CA MET A 147 -9.72 0.46 8.04
C MET A 147 -9.88 1.59 9.06
N ASP A 148 -9.11 1.56 10.15
CA ASP A 148 -9.04 2.65 11.12
C ASP A 148 -8.55 3.96 10.47
N THR A 149 -7.57 3.88 9.54
CA THR A 149 -7.08 5.08 8.86
C THR A 149 -8.13 5.74 7.95
N LEU A 150 -9.02 4.96 7.35
CA LEU A 150 -10.07 5.47 6.46
C LEU A 150 -11.18 6.16 7.26
N ASP A 151 -11.59 5.59 8.39
CA ASP A 151 -12.61 6.18 9.26
C ASP A 151 -12.12 7.50 9.88
N ILE A 152 -10.84 7.57 10.26
CA ILE A 152 -10.22 8.81 10.75
C ILE A 152 -10.20 9.88 9.66
N LYS A 153 -9.81 9.53 8.42
CA LYS A 153 -9.82 10.48 7.29
C LYS A 153 -11.22 11.01 7.00
N LYS A 154 -12.23 10.14 7.01
CA LYS A 154 -13.61 10.53 6.74
C LYS A 154 -14.13 11.53 7.78
N ARG A 155 -13.94 11.27 9.08
CA ARG A 155 -14.34 12.21 10.15
C ARG A 155 -13.64 13.57 10.02
N LYS A 156 -12.36 13.58 9.62
CA LYS A 156 -11.61 14.82 9.39
C LYS A 156 -12.17 15.67 8.26
N GLU A 157 -12.52 15.03 7.14
CA GLU A 157 -13.11 15.73 6.00
C GLU A 157 -14.47 16.33 6.38
N GLU A 158 -15.26 15.64 7.20
CA GLU A 158 -16.53 16.13 7.74
C GLU A 158 -16.34 17.34 8.65
N GLU A 159 -15.36 17.31 9.57
CA GLU A 159 -15.01 18.45 10.43
C GLU A 159 -14.53 19.66 9.62
N LYS A 160 -13.68 19.44 8.61
CA LYS A 160 -13.19 20.48 7.70
C LYS A 160 -14.33 21.12 6.91
N MET A 161 -15.21 20.31 6.34
CA MET A 161 -16.41 20.80 5.65
C MET A 161 -17.33 21.59 6.60
N SER A 162 -17.43 21.19 7.87
CA SER A 162 -18.21 21.93 8.87
C SER A 162 -17.62 23.32 9.15
N ILE A 163 -16.29 23.47 9.25
CA ILE A 163 -15.64 24.77 9.41
C ILE A 163 -15.83 25.64 8.17
N GLU A 164 -15.60 25.07 6.97
CA GLU A 164 -15.76 25.86 5.75
C GLU A 164 -17.19 26.36 5.57
N LYS A 165 -18.19 25.53 5.93
CA LYS A 165 -19.60 25.92 5.93
C LYS A 165 -19.86 27.05 6.93
N TYR A 166 -19.35 26.92 8.16
CA TYR A 166 -19.46 27.94 9.20
C TYR A 166 -18.88 29.29 8.77
N LEU A 167 -17.68 29.28 8.19
CA LEU A 167 -17.02 30.50 7.70
C LEU A 167 -17.81 31.15 6.54
N ARG A 168 -18.40 30.34 5.65
CA ARG A 168 -19.28 30.84 4.59
C ARG A 168 -20.55 31.48 5.16
N GLU A 169 -21.15 30.91 6.21
CA GLU A 169 -22.31 31.48 6.90
C GLU A 169 -22.00 32.83 7.56
N LYS A 170 -20.77 33.03 8.03
CA LYS A 170 -20.27 34.33 8.52
C LYS A 170 -19.95 35.33 7.41
N GLY A 171 -20.28 35.01 6.16
CA GLY A 171 -20.15 35.93 5.02
C GLY A 171 -18.74 36.03 4.44
N LEU A 172 -17.79 35.19 4.86
CA LEU A 172 -16.44 35.17 4.29
C LEU A 172 -16.46 34.66 2.85
N SER A 173 -15.68 35.31 1.98
CA SER A 173 -15.52 34.85 0.60
C SER A 173 -14.91 33.45 0.53
N THR A 174 -15.37 32.66 -0.45
CA THR A 174 -14.91 31.28 -0.69
C THR A 174 -13.41 31.19 -0.95
N SER A 175 -12.82 32.24 -1.55
CA SER A 175 -11.38 32.36 -1.74
C SER A 175 -10.63 32.49 -0.41
N LEU A 176 -11.13 33.31 0.51
CA LEU A 176 -10.49 33.50 1.82
C LEU A 176 -10.59 32.23 2.67
N VAL A 177 -11.75 31.55 2.65
CA VAL A 177 -11.94 30.25 3.32
C VAL A 177 -10.93 29.21 2.80
N LYS A 178 -10.76 29.11 1.48
CA LYS A 178 -9.76 28.19 0.88
C LYS A 178 -8.33 28.56 1.26
N THR A 179 -8.00 29.85 1.28
CA THR A 179 -6.67 30.32 1.68
C THR A 179 -6.38 30.02 3.15
N LEU A 180 -7.35 30.22 4.04
CA LEU A 180 -7.24 29.86 5.47
C LEU A 180 -7.07 28.35 5.66
N ALA A 181 -7.83 27.56 4.90
CA ALA A 181 -7.73 26.10 4.93
C ALA A 181 -6.35 25.57 4.48
N ASN A 182 -5.71 26.24 3.52
CA ASN A 182 -4.44 25.79 2.95
C ASN A 182 -3.21 26.33 3.69
N ASN A 183 -3.26 27.56 4.19
CA ASN A 183 -2.11 28.23 4.81
C ASN A 183 -2.10 28.14 6.34
N GLY A 184 -3.18 27.64 6.95
CA GLY A 184 -3.36 27.56 8.39
C GLY A 184 -3.75 28.88 9.04
N LEU A 185 -4.06 28.82 10.34
CA LEU A 185 -4.47 29.96 11.15
C LEU A 185 -3.24 30.70 11.71
N THR A 186 -2.64 31.56 10.90
CA THR A 186 -1.54 32.43 11.35
C THR A 186 -2.07 33.56 12.24
N ASP A 187 -1.21 34.17 13.05
CA ASP A 187 -1.58 35.28 13.94
C ASP A 187 -2.20 36.45 13.17
N GLU A 188 -1.79 36.64 11.93
CA GLU A 188 -2.35 37.69 11.09
C GLU A 188 -3.77 37.36 10.61
N TYR A 189 -4.06 36.10 10.28
CA TYR A 189 -5.41 35.64 9.98
C TYR A 189 -6.30 35.71 11.22
N ILE A 190 -5.77 35.40 12.41
CA ILE A 190 -6.49 35.58 13.68
C ILE A 190 -6.90 37.05 13.86
N ARG A 191 -5.98 37.99 13.60
CA ARG A 191 -6.29 39.43 13.65
C ARG A 191 -7.37 39.84 12.65
N LEU A 192 -7.36 39.26 11.44
CA LEU A 192 -8.39 39.48 10.44
C LEU A 192 -9.75 38.94 10.89
N LEU A 193 -9.81 37.71 11.42
CA LEU A 193 -11.04 37.11 11.92
C LEU A 193 -11.64 37.92 13.08
N LYS A 194 -10.79 38.43 13.99
CA LYS A 194 -11.22 39.35 15.05
C LYS A 194 -11.80 40.65 14.50
N ALA A 195 -11.21 41.21 13.45
CA ALA A 195 -11.72 42.41 12.78
C ALA A 195 -13.06 42.18 12.06
N LEU A 196 -13.42 40.91 11.81
CA LEU A 196 -14.70 40.48 11.26
C LEU A 196 -15.70 40.03 12.34
N ASN A 197 -15.49 40.41 13.60
CA ASN A 197 -16.34 40.08 14.75
C ASN A 197 -16.51 38.57 15.01
N ILE A 198 -15.53 37.75 14.61
CA ILE A 198 -15.48 36.34 15.03
C ILE A 198 -14.94 36.29 16.47
N THR A 199 -15.62 35.55 17.33
CA THR A 199 -15.30 35.50 18.77
C THR A 199 -14.01 34.71 19.01
N ASP A 200 -13.32 35.02 20.12
CA ASP A 200 -12.10 34.30 20.51
C ASP A 200 -12.35 32.79 20.72
N GLU A 201 -13.53 32.42 21.19
CA GLU A 201 -13.96 31.02 21.37
C GLU A 201 -14.05 30.25 20.04
N GLU A 202 -14.57 30.90 19.00
CA GLU A 202 -14.67 30.34 17.66
C GLU A 202 -13.29 30.21 17.01
N ILE A 203 -12.43 31.21 17.21
CA ILE A 203 -11.03 31.19 16.75
C ILE A 203 -10.28 30.04 17.42
N GLU A 204 -10.44 29.84 18.73
CA GLU A 204 -9.75 28.77 19.45
C GLU A 204 -10.25 27.37 19.03
N ARG A 205 -11.55 27.24 18.74
CA ARG A 205 -12.11 26.01 18.16
C ARG A 205 -11.49 25.70 16.81
N MET A 206 -11.37 26.70 15.92
CA MET A 206 -10.71 26.53 14.62
C MET A 206 -9.23 26.16 14.78
N LYS A 207 -8.51 26.87 15.64
CA LYS A 207 -7.09 26.63 15.92
C LYS A 207 -6.82 25.21 16.41
N SER A 208 -7.67 24.69 17.30
CA SER A 208 -7.60 23.32 17.81
C SER A 208 -7.72 22.27 16.69
N ILE A 209 -8.53 22.54 15.67
CA ILE A 209 -8.73 21.63 14.54
C ILE A 209 -7.51 21.66 13.62
N TYR A 210 -6.99 22.85 13.30
CA TYR A 210 -5.78 22.98 12.47
C TYR A 210 -4.53 22.40 13.14
N GLN A 211 -4.37 22.56 14.45
CA GLN A 211 -3.23 21.99 15.18
C GLN A 211 -3.26 20.45 15.16
N ARG A 212 -4.45 19.86 15.33
CA ARG A 212 -4.63 18.41 15.20
C ARG A 212 -4.29 17.90 13.80
N GLU A 213 -4.68 18.62 12.76
CA GLU A 213 -4.36 18.27 11.36
C GLU A 213 -2.84 18.33 11.10
N LEU A 214 -2.15 19.32 11.67
CA LEU A 214 -0.70 19.47 11.56
C LEU A 214 0.05 18.33 12.26
N GLU A 215 -0.36 17.97 13.48
CA GLU A 215 0.25 16.89 14.27
C GLU A 215 0.08 15.53 13.58
N ASP A 216 -1.09 15.27 12.99
CA ASP A 216 -1.36 14.03 12.28
C ASP A 216 -0.57 13.91 10.96
N SER A 217 -0.34 15.03 10.26
CA SER A 217 0.52 15.04 9.07
C SER A 217 1.97 14.69 9.42
N LEU A 218 2.45 15.12 10.59
CA LEU A 218 3.80 14.80 11.09
C LEU A 218 3.91 13.34 11.56
N MET A 219 2.85 12.78 12.13
CA MET A 219 2.84 11.38 12.58
C MET A 219 2.71 10.37 11.43
N THR A 220 2.00 10.72 10.36
CA THR A 220 1.83 9.87 9.17
C THR A 220 3.05 9.85 8.26
N SER A 221 3.82 10.94 8.22
CA SER A 221 5.09 11.02 7.48
C SER A 221 6.21 10.14 8.05
N ASN A 222 6.15 9.76 9.33
CA ASN A 222 7.22 8.99 9.99
C ASN A 222 7.06 7.47 9.87
N LYS A 223 6.03 6.98 9.18
CA LYS A 223 5.76 5.52 9.03
C LYS A 223 5.91 4.99 7.59
N SER A 224 6.16 5.85 6.60
CA SER A 224 6.06 5.46 5.18
C SER A 224 7.36 5.47 4.37
N ASP A 225 8.50 5.90 4.91
CA ASP A 225 9.77 5.96 4.17
C ASP A 225 10.88 5.07 4.78
N GLU A 226 10.64 3.75 4.83
CA GLU A 226 11.72 2.75 4.76
C GLU A 226 11.50 1.84 3.55
N SER A 227 11.69 2.36 2.34
CA SER A 227 11.98 1.54 1.16
C SER A 227 12.46 2.38 -0.02
N LEU A 228 13.79 2.39 -0.19
CA LEU A 228 14.53 2.53 -1.45
C LEU A 228 14.40 3.88 -2.19
N THR A 229 15.40 4.75 -2.06
CA THR A 229 16.26 5.20 -3.19
C THR A 229 17.37 6.18 -2.76
N SER A 230 18.60 5.79 -3.08
CA SER A 230 19.77 6.61 -3.44
C SER A 230 20.22 7.82 -2.59
N SER A 231 21.27 7.57 -1.81
CA SER A 231 22.56 8.28 -1.86
C SER A 231 22.61 9.82 -1.95
N PHE A 232 22.18 10.50 -0.89
CA PHE A 232 22.79 11.76 -0.46
C PHE A 232 22.93 11.74 1.07
N PRO A 233 24.11 12.03 1.65
CA PRO A 233 24.27 12.08 3.09
C PRO A 233 23.68 13.41 3.61
N SER A 234 22.36 13.49 3.65
CA SER A 234 21.67 14.49 4.45
C SER A 234 21.82 14.05 5.90
N SER A 235 22.71 14.73 6.63
CA SER A 235 22.90 14.58 8.07
C SER A 235 21.58 14.77 8.81
N SER A 236 20.79 13.71 8.95
CA SER A 236 19.81 13.55 10.03
C SER A 236 20.59 13.20 11.30
N SER A 237 21.41 14.15 11.74
CA SER A 237 22.01 14.12 13.06
C SER A 237 20.87 14.31 14.04
N SER A 238 20.58 13.25 14.78
CA SER A 238 19.56 13.21 15.82
C SER A 238 19.63 14.50 16.67
N ASN A 239 18.51 15.22 16.77
CA ASN A 239 18.42 16.43 17.60
C ASN A 239 18.54 16.10 19.11
N TYR A 240 18.73 14.83 19.46
CA TYR A 240 18.77 14.28 20.82
C TYR A 240 20.04 14.65 21.62
N TYR A 241 21.04 15.28 20.99
CA TYR A 241 22.30 15.68 21.64
C TYR A 241 22.59 17.19 21.61
N LEU A 242 21.68 18.01 21.10
CA LEU A 242 21.89 19.45 20.98
C LEU A 242 21.39 20.17 22.24
N SER A 243 22.26 20.96 22.87
CA SER A 243 21.87 21.94 23.90
C SER A 243 20.80 22.90 23.36
N PRO A 244 19.88 23.43 24.19
CA PRO A 244 18.88 24.42 23.78
C PRO A 244 19.46 25.58 22.96
N ASP A 245 20.65 26.08 23.33
CA ASP A 245 21.33 27.16 22.61
C ASP A 245 21.75 26.74 21.20
N SER A 246 22.20 25.50 21.04
CA SER A 246 22.59 24.96 19.74
C SER A 246 21.38 24.68 18.85
N LEU A 247 20.23 24.30 19.42
CA LEU A 247 18.96 24.22 18.70
C LEU A 247 18.49 25.61 18.25
N TYR A 248 18.62 26.61 19.12
CA TYR A 248 18.27 28.00 18.79
C TYR A 248 19.12 28.52 17.63
N LEU A 249 20.46 28.37 17.71
CA LEU A 249 21.37 28.78 16.64
C LEU A 249 21.11 28.01 15.35
N LYS A 250 20.88 26.70 15.43
CA LYS A 250 20.51 25.88 14.27
C LYS A 250 19.23 26.43 13.63
N ASN A 251 18.18 26.68 14.39
CA ASN A 251 16.92 27.14 13.80
C ASN A 251 17.03 28.56 13.19
N LEU A 252 17.77 29.45 13.85
CA LEU A 252 17.93 30.83 13.40
C LEU A 252 18.87 30.96 12.20
N LEU A 253 20.04 30.30 12.25
CA LEU A 253 21.11 30.51 11.28
C LEU A 253 21.19 29.42 10.21
N SER A 254 20.61 28.23 10.41
CA SER A 254 20.73 27.14 9.42
C SER A 254 20.22 27.55 8.05
N LYS A 255 19.03 28.15 7.97
CA LYS A 255 18.42 28.56 6.70
C LYS A 255 19.28 29.60 5.97
N ALA A 256 19.81 30.57 6.71
CA ALA A 256 20.66 31.62 6.17
C ALA A 256 22.01 31.06 5.70
N LEU A 257 22.71 30.30 6.55
CA LEU A 257 24.03 29.74 6.24
C LEU A 257 23.98 28.67 5.14
N THR A 258 22.94 27.84 5.11
CA THR A 258 22.76 26.81 4.06
C THR A 258 22.63 27.43 2.66
N ARG A 259 22.15 28.67 2.57
CA ARG A 259 22.05 29.41 1.31
C ARG A 259 23.31 30.24 1.03
N ALA A 260 23.87 30.87 2.06
CA ALA A 260 25.03 31.74 1.92
C ALA A 260 26.32 30.97 1.56
N LEU A 261 26.57 29.82 2.21
CA LEU A 261 27.83 29.09 2.06
C LEU A 261 28.05 28.55 0.63
N PRO A 262 27.04 27.95 -0.06
CA PRO A 262 27.19 27.58 -1.47
C PRO A 262 27.45 28.77 -2.39
N GLU A 263 26.84 29.93 -2.11
CA GLU A 263 27.04 31.14 -2.90
C GLU A 263 28.46 31.70 -2.73
N ILE A 264 28.98 31.73 -1.51
CA ILE A 264 30.36 32.11 -1.21
C ILE A 264 31.33 31.13 -1.87
N ALA A 265 31.09 29.83 -1.76
CA ALA A 265 31.92 28.80 -2.38
C ALA A 265 31.96 28.93 -3.91
N SER A 266 30.86 29.36 -4.52
CA SER A 266 30.75 29.58 -5.96
C SER A 266 31.44 30.87 -6.41
N LYS A 267 31.25 31.98 -5.68
CA LYS A 267 31.79 33.31 -6.03
C LYS A 267 33.26 33.49 -5.66
N LYS A 268 33.75 32.76 -4.65
CA LYS A 268 35.12 32.86 -4.10
C LYS A 268 35.57 34.32 -3.91
N PRO A 269 34.83 35.12 -3.12
CA PRO A 269 35.18 36.50 -2.86
C PRO A 269 36.57 36.60 -2.20
N TYR A 270 37.23 37.76 -2.37
CA TYR A 270 38.54 38.03 -1.78
C TYR A 270 38.50 37.94 -0.24
N ASP A 271 37.44 38.46 0.39
CA ASP A 271 37.14 38.27 1.81
C ASP A 271 35.78 37.55 2.00
N PRO A 272 35.78 36.25 2.33
CA PRO A 272 34.55 35.49 2.51
C PRO A 272 33.77 35.85 3.80
N ILE A 273 34.44 36.41 4.81
CA ILE A 273 33.80 36.78 6.08
C ILE A 273 33.02 38.09 5.90
N GLU A 274 33.64 39.09 5.28
CA GLU A 274 32.98 40.35 4.94
C GLU A 274 31.80 40.11 3.99
N TYR A 275 31.99 39.26 2.97
CA TYR A 275 30.93 38.89 2.05
C TYR A 275 29.73 38.23 2.77
N LEU A 276 30.00 37.31 3.70
CA LEU A 276 28.94 36.67 4.50
C LEU A 276 28.17 37.71 5.33
N GLY A 277 28.87 38.68 5.92
CA GLY A 277 28.25 39.78 6.66
C GLY A 277 27.28 40.59 5.79
N HIS A 278 27.72 41.01 4.60
CA HIS A 278 26.86 41.71 3.64
C HIS A 278 25.68 40.86 3.17
N TRP A 279 25.90 39.57 2.93
CA TRP A 279 24.86 38.64 2.50
C TRP A 279 23.76 38.50 3.57
N LEU A 280 24.14 38.33 4.85
CA LEU A 280 23.20 38.22 5.95
C LEU A 280 22.41 39.51 6.17
N LEU A 281 23.06 40.67 6.04
CA LEU A 281 22.38 41.96 6.12
C LEU A 281 21.36 42.13 4.98
N HIS A 282 21.75 41.77 3.76
CA HIS A 282 20.85 41.83 2.60
C HIS A 282 19.65 40.88 2.75
N LEU A 283 19.87 39.67 3.28
CA LEU A 283 18.81 38.73 3.60
C LEU A 283 17.80 39.36 4.57
N LYS A 284 18.29 40.01 5.64
CA LYS A 284 17.42 40.64 6.64
C LYS A 284 16.57 41.77 6.06
N ILE A 285 17.18 42.65 5.25
CA ILE A 285 16.47 43.73 4.56
C ILE A 285 15.40 43.15 3.62
N SER A 286 15.74 42.11 2.87
CA SER A 286 14.81 41.46 1.94
C SER A 286 13.64 40.78 2.65
N GLU A 287 13.87 40.17 3.81
CA GLU A 287 12.81 39.64 4.67
C GLU A 287 11.88 40.73 5.18
N GLU A 288 12.43 41.84 5.69
CA GLU A 288 11.63 42.96 6.18
C GLU A 288 10.76 43.57 5.06
N GLN A 289 11.32 43.77 3.87
CA GLN A 289 10.56 44.26 2.71
C GLN A 289 9.44 43.29 2.32
N ARG A 290 9.72 41.98 2.28
CA ARG A 290 8.71 40.96 2.01
C ARG A 290 7.61 40.94 3.06
N ASN A 291 7.95 41.17 4.34
CA ASN A 291 6.97 41.24 5.42
C ASN A 291 6.07 42.46 5.26
N LYS A 292 6.65 43.64 5.02
CA LYS A 292 5.88 44.87 4.76
C LYS A 292 4.94 44.73 3.56
N GLN A 293 5.40 44.07 2.50
CA GLN A 293 4.56 43.81 1.34
C GLN A 293 3.39 42.88 1.67
N ARG A 294 3.63 41.81 2.44
CA ARG A 294 2.55 40.91 2.91
C ARG A 294 1.56 41.62 3.82
N GLU A 295 2.03 42.50 4.72
CA GLU A 295 1.18 43.31 5.59
C GLU A 295 0.29 44.24 4.76
N PHE A 296 0.86 44.93 3.77
CA PHE A 296 0.12 45.82 2.88
C PHE A 296 -0.94 45.07 2.04
N GLU A 297 -0.57 43.93 1.45
CA GLU A 297 -1.51 43.09 0.68
C GLU A 297 -2.66 42.60 1.56
N MET A 298 -2.39 42.30 2.83
CA MET A 298 -3.40 41.88 3.79
C MET A 298 -4.33 43.03 4.19
N GLU A 299 -3.79 44.22 4.45
CA GLU A 299 -4.60 45.38 4.77
C GLU A 299 -5.54 45.74 3.60
N LEU A 300 -5.02 45.68 2.36
CA LEU A 300 -5.82 45.82 1.15
C LEU A 300 -6.89 44.74 1.03
N MET A 301 -6.60 43.50 1.45
CA MET A 301 -7.57 42.40 1.46
C MET A 301 -8.67 42.65 2.49
N ILE A 302 -8.32 43.13 3.69
CA ILE A 302 -9.28 43.50 4.74
C ILE A 302 -10.20 44.61 4.25
N GLU A 303 -9.64 45.66 3.65
CA GLU A 303 -10.41 46.81 3.16
C GLU A 303 -11.38 46.41 2.04
N ARG A 304 -10.91 45.58 1.10
CA ARG A 304 -11.78 45.01 0.04
C ARG A 304 -12.91 44.16 0.60
N GLU A 305 -12.64 43.35 1.62
CA GLU A 305 -13.67 42.50 2.21
C GLU A 305 -14.66 43.31 3.04
N LYS A 306 -14.19 44.32 3.81
CA LYS A 306 -15.06 45.28 4.51
C LYS A 306 -15.97 46.03 3.55
N TYR A 307 -15.44 46.52 2.43
CA TYR A 307 -16.24 47.24 1.43
C TYR A 307 -17.34 46.36 0.82
N LYS A 308 -17.06 45.08 0.58
CA LYS A 308 -18.08 44.12 0.10
C LYS A 308 -19.17 43.86 1.14
N MET A 309 -18.83 43.82 2.43
CA MET A 309 -19.84 43.68 3.48
C MET A 309 -20.72 44.92 3.55
N MET A 310 -20.13 46.11 3.54
CA MET A 310 -20.87 47.38 3.57
C MET A 310 -21.82 47.54 2.37
N MET A 311 -21.37 47.20 1.16
CA MET A 311 -22.23 47.20 -0.04
C MET A 311 -23.39 46.21 0.04
N ARG A 312 -23.22 45.10 0.77
CA ARG A 312 -24.30 44.13 0.99
C ARG A 312 -25.29 44.65 2.03
N GLU A 313 -24.81 45.24 3.12
CA GLU A 313 -25.64 45.88 4.14
C GLU A 313 -26.48 47.01 3.53
N ASP A 314 -25.89 47.88 2.71
CA ASP A 314 -26.60 48.97 2.02
C ASP A 314 -27.68 48.42 1.05
N GLN A 315 -27.40 47.33 0.33
CA GLN A 315 -28.40 46.66 -0.52
C GLN A 315 -29.56 46.04 0.29
N GLU A 316 -29.26 45.49 1.46
CA GLU A 316 -30.26 44.89 2.34
C GLU A 316 -31.16 45.97 2.97
N ILE A 317 -30.60 47.12 3.36
CA ILE A 317 -31.35 48.27 3.87
C ILE A 317 -32.31 48.83 2.80
N VAL A 318 -31.84 49.03 1.56
CA VAL A 318 -32.68 49.51 0.43
C VAL A 318 -33.81 48.52 0.09
N SER A 319 -33.57 47.22 0.26
CA SER A 319 -34.58 46.17 0.02
C SER A 319 -35.64 46.10 1.13
N ILE A 320 -35.31 46.55 2.35
CA ILE A 320 -36.26 46.63 3.47
C ILE A 320 -37.13 47.89 3.35
N GLU A 321 -36.55 49.02 2.96
CA GLU A 321 -37.28 50.30 2.82
C GLU A 321 -38.32 50.24 1.68
N SER A 322 -37.98 49.61 0.55
CA SER A 322 -38.92 49.38 -0.57
C SER A 322 -40.08 48.42 -0.25
N ARG A 323 -40.00 47.63 0.83
CA ARG A 323 -41.09 46.76 1.30
C ARG A 323 -41.98 47.42 2.36
N GLY A 324 -41.56 48.55 2.93
CA GLY A 324 -42.32 49.31 3.92
C GLY A 324 -43.23 50.39 3.32
N GLU A 325 -43.02 50.79 2.06
CA GLU A 325 -43.79 51.87 1.42
C GLU A 325 -44.99 51.39 0.58
N GLU A 326 -45.14 50.08 0.35
CA GLU A 326 -46.22 49.52 -0.49
C GLU A 326 -47.54 49.20 0.27
N GLU A 327 -47.61 49.37 1.60
CA GLU A 327 -48.81 49.07 2.40
C GLU A 327 -49.57 50.31 2.96
N VAL A 328 -49.27 51.54 2.54
CA VAL A 328 -49.92 52.75 3.10
C VAL A 328 -50.49 53.72 2.03
N ILE A 329 -51.14 53.20 0.98
CA ILE A 329 -51.78 54.06 -0.04
C ILE A 329 -53.31 53.86 -0.17
N GLU A 330 -53.92 52.86 0.47
CA GLU A 330 -55.35 52.59 0.22
C GLU A 330 -56.37 53.37 1.08
N ASP A 331 -55.96 54.06 2.16
CA ASP A 331 -56.93 54.63 3.12
C ASP A 331 -57.18 56.15 3.05
N ILE A 332 -56.54 56.90 2.14
CA ILE A 332 -56.74 58.37 2.06
C ILE A 332 -58.03 58.76 1.29
N ASN A 333 -58.64 57.83 0.54
CA ASN A 333 -59.84 58.13 -0.27
C ASN A 333 -61.18 58.11 0.49
N PHE A 334 -61.21 57.82 1.79
CA PHE A 334 -62.47 57.73 2.54
C PHE A 334 -62.99 59.07 3.10
N ILE A 335 -62.20 60.15 3.09
CA ILE A 335 -62.61 61.41 3.73
C ILE A 335 -63.47 62.31 2.81
N ASN A 336 -63.51 62.07 1.50
CA ASN A 336 -64.22 62.97 0.56
C ASN A 336 -65.72 62.65 0.35
N TYR A 337 -66.31 61.68 1.04
CA TYR A 337 -67.73 61.33 0.88
C TYR A 337 -68.67 61.86 1.97
N MET A 338 -68.18 62.66 2.94
CA MET A 338 -69.01 63.19 4.04
C MET A 338 -69.37 64.68 3.92
N ASN A 339 -69.08 65.35 2.80
CA ASN A 339 -69.26 66.80 2.64
C ASN A 339 -70.21 67.23 1.49
N ASN A 340 -71.12 66.38 1.03
CA ASN A 340 -72.18 66.78 0.08
C ASN A 340 -73.57 66.39 0.55
#